data_AF-A0A3Q4G5W7-F1
#
_entry.id   AF-A0A3Q4G5W7-F1
#
_cell.length_a   1.000
_cell.length_b   1.000
_cell.length_c   1.000
_cell.angle_alpha   90.00
_cell.angle_beta   90.00
_cell.angle_gamma   90.00
#
_symmetry.space_group_name_H-M   'P 1'
#
loop_
_entity.id
_entity.type
_entity.pdbx_description
1 polymer ?
#
loop_
_entity_poly.entity_id
_entity_poly.type
_entity_poly.pdbx_seq_one_letter_code
_entity_poly.pdbx_strand_id
1 'polypeptide(L)'
;MEGSECAVTVEGDWTPAQTKALKNKLHIYFQSKKKSSGGDCRVEAEEGATRAAVYFSSPEVRERVLARKNHEIILDSKTIQLRLSSDTVSPVLDVSCGFFPHSEFPVCC
;
A
#
# COMPACT_ATOMS: atom_id res chain seq x y z
N MET A 1 3.30 22.87 -5.34
CA MET A 1 3.71 21.45 -5.27
C MET A 1 2.83 20.82 -4.22
N GLU A 2 1.75 20.17 -4.67
CA GLU A 2 0.76 19.57 -3.78
C GLU A 2 1.40 18.35 -3.13
N GLY A 3 1.54 18.42 -1.80
CA GLY A 3 2.15 17.37 -0.99
C GLY A 3 1.35 16.10 -1.17
N SER A 4 1.88 15.15 -1.92
CA SER A 4 1.34 13.80 -1.94
C SER A 4 1.54 13.23 -0.55
N GLU A 5 0.48 13.28 0.27
CA GLU A 5 0.43 12.63 1.56
C GLU A 5 0.68 11.14 1.31
N CYS A 6 1.92 10.71 1.53
CA CYS A 6 2.36 9.33 1.30
C CYS A 6 1.85 8.41 2.42
N ALA A 7 0.63 8.65 2.88
CA ALA A 7 -0.07 7.87 3.87
C ALA A 7 -0.83 6.72 3.20
N VAL A 8 -0.83 5.56 3.85
CA VAL A 8 -1.70 4.44 3.51
C VAL A 8 -2.45 4.00 4.75
N THR A 9 -3.71 3.68 4.57
CA THR A 9 -4.54 3.08 5.61
C THR A 9 -4.37 1.57 5.54
N VAL A 10 -4.09 0.96 6.68
CA VAL A 10 -3.97 -0.48 6.86
C VAL A 10 -5.12 -0.94 7.74
N GLU A 11 -5.86 -1.92 7.25
CA GLU A 11 -6.99 -2.53 7.93
C GLU A 11 -6.73 -4.03 8.14
N GLY A 12 -7.38 -4.65 9.13
CA GLY A 12 -7.33 -6.10 9.29
C GLY A 12 -8.02 -6.62 10.54
N ASP A 13 -7.96 -7.94 10.72
CA ASP A 13 -8.72 -8.69 11.72
C ASP A 13 -8.01 -8.78 13.10
N TRP A 14 -7.45 -7.67 13.58
CA TRP A 14 -6.88 -7.59 14.94
C TRP A 14 -7.86 -6.94 15.93
N THR A 15 -7.62 -7.13 17.22
CA THR A 15 -8.41 -6.49 18.28
C THR A 15 -7.77 -5.18 18.74
N PRO A 16 -8.56 -4.20 19.24
CA PRO A 16 -8.02 -2.93 19.75
C PRO A 16 -7.02 -3.13 20.90
N ALA A 17 -7.16 -4.21 21.67
CA ALA A 17 -6.19 -4.60 22.70
C ALA A 17 -4.81 -4.96 22.13
N GLN A 18 -4.76 -5.47 20.90
CA GLN A 18 -3.54 -5.88 20.20
C GLN A 18 -2.93 -4.74 19.36
N THR A 19 -3.63 -3.63 19.17
CA THR A 19 -3.20 -2.49 18.34
C THR A 19 -1.80 -1.99 18.71
N LYS A 20 -1.44 -1.97 20.00
CA LYS A 20 -0.10 -1.55 20.44
C LYS A 20 1.01 -2.50 19.97
N ALA A 21 0.80 -3.81 20.09
CA ALA A 21 1.74 -4.81 19.60
C ALA A 21 1.79 -4.81 18.06
N LEU A 22 0.63 -4.66 17.43
CA LEU A 22 0.45 -4.59 15.99
C LEU A 22 1.21 -3.41 15.39
N LYS A 23 1.13 -2.21 16.01
CA LYS A 23 1.89 -1.03 15.59
C LYS A 23 3.38 -1.33 15.49
N ASN A 24 3.96 -2.00 16.49
CA ASN A 24 5.37 -2.35 16.47
C ASN A 24 5.69 -3.39 15.38
N LYS A 25 4.82 -4.39 15.20
CA LYS A 25 4.97 -5.41 14.14
C LYS A 25 4.88 -4.80 12.74
N LEU A 26 3.88 -3.95 12.49
CA LEU A 26 3.73 -3.19 11.26
C LEU A 26 4.98 -2.38 10.97
N HIS A 27 5.47 -1.65 11.97
CA HIS A 27 6.63 -0.78 11.79
C HIS A 27 7.85 -1.60 11.34
N ILE A 28 8.16 -2.71 12.01
CA ILE A 28 9.26 -3.61 11.61
C ILE A 28 9.02 -4.25 10.24
N TYR A 29 7.77 -4.62 9.93
CA TYR A 29 7.40 -5.25 8.67
C TYR A 29 7.56 -4.31 7.48
N PHE A 30 7.00 -3.11 7.56
CA PHE A 30 7.09 -2.07 6.53
C PHE A 30 8.48 -1.43 6.45
N GLN A 31 9.25 -1.42 7.54
CA GLN A 31 10.66 -1.01 7.51
C GLN A 31 11.56 -2.03 6.80
N SER A 32 11.16 -3.31 6.79
CA SER A 32 11.93 -4.38 6.15
C SER A 32 11.77 -4.39 4.63
N LYS A 33 12.75 -3.82 3.92
CA LYS A 33 12.90 -3.88 2.44
C LYS A 33 12.74 -5.29 1.85
N LYS A 34 13.18 -6.32 2.58
CA LYS A 34 13.12 -7.72 2.10
C LYS A 34 11.74 -8.35 2.19
N LYS A 35 10.89 -7.91 3.14
CA LYS A 35 9.55 -8.49 3.36
C LYS A 35 8.46 -7.69 2.65
N SER A 36 8.43 -6.38 2.89
CA SER A 36 7.39 -5.50 2.36
C SER A 36 7.86 -4.64 1.19
N SER A 37 9.12 -4.75 0.76
CA SER A 37 9.73 -3.82 -0.20
C SER A 37 9.64 -2.34 0.22
N GLY A 38 9.49 -2.12 1.53
CA GLY A 38 9.30 -0.81 2.13
C GLY A 38 10.59 -0.03 2.38
N GLY A 39 10.56 0.88 3.35
CA GLY A 39 11.66 1.81 3.65
C GLY A 39 11.42 2.52 4.98
N ASP A 40 11.98 3.71 5.14
CA ASP A 40 11.71 4.52 6.32
C ASP A 40 10.24 4.95 6.32
N CYS A 41 9.49 4.49 7.32
CA CYS A 41 8.05 4.68 7.43
C CYS A 41 7.63 4.85 8.89
N ARG A 42 6.54 5.59 9.10
CA ARG A 42 5.98 5.87 10.42
C ARG A 42 4.59 5.27 10.52
N VAL A 43 4.36 4.44 11.53
CA VAL A 43 3.07 3.77 11.75
C VAL A 43 2.32 4.44 12.89
N GLU A 44 1.10 4.87 12.63
CA GLU A 44 0.16 5.41 13.60
C GLU A 44 -1.09 4.54 13.63
N ALA A 45 -1.25 3.78 14.72
CA ALA A 45 -2.41 2.95 14.91
C ALA A 45 -3.43 3.70 15.78
N GLU A 46 -4.70 3.69 15.38
CA GLU A 46 -5.77 4.36 16.12
C GLU A 46 -6.18 3.49 17.32
N GLU A 47 -6.23 4.09 18.50
CA GLU A 47 -6.60 3.40 19.73
C GLU A 47 -8.12 3.15 19.76
N GLY A 48 -8.52 1.89 19.55
CA GLY A 48 -9.94 1.50 19.53
C GLY A 48 -10.44 1.06 18.16
N ALA A 49 -9.71 1.35 17.08
CA ALA A 49 -10.06 0.88 15.74
C ALA A 49 -9.17 -0.29 15.28
N THR A 50 -9.72 -1.08 14.38
CA THR A 50 -9.01 -2.14 13.66
C THR A 50 -8.33 -1.60 12.39
N ARG A 51 -7.80 -0.36 12.50
CA ARG A 51 -7.18 0.40 11.42
C ARG A 51 -5.93 1.14 11.90
N ALA A 52 -4.94 1.26 11.02
CA ALA A 52 -3.69 1.97 11.26
C ALA A 52 -3.25 2.74 10.03
N ALA A 53 -2.76 3.97 10.18
CA ALA A 53 -2.15 4.75 9.13
C ALA A 53 -0.64 4.51 9.08
N VAL A 54 -0.07 4.36 7.88
CA VAL A 54 1.37 4.25 7.66
C VAL A 54 1.81 5.36 6.72
N TYR A 55 2.70 6.21 7.21
CA TYR A 55 3.28 7.33 6.46
C TYR A 55 4.64 6.92 5.91
N PHE A 56 4.79 6.98 4.60
CA PHE A 56 6.06 6.73 3.94
C PHE A 56 6.77 8.04 3.61
N SER A 57 8.09 8.05 3.74
CA SER A 57 8.90 9.21 3.34
C SER A 57 9.00 9.38 1.82
N SER A 58 8.64 8.35 1.04
CA SER A 58 8.74 8.39 -0.42
C SER A 58 7.53 7.75 -1.10
N PRO A 59 6.99 8.36 -2.18
CA PRO A 59 5.82 7.84 -2.89
C PRO A 59 6.13 6.53 -3.63
N GLU A 60 7.35 6.35 -4.14
CA GLU A 60 7.77 5.08 -4.77
C GLU A 60 7.70 3.89 -3.80
N VAL A 61 8.06 4.13 -2.54
CA VAL A 61 7.99 3.10 -1.49
C VAL A 61 6.52 2.74 -1.22
N ARG A 62 5.65 3.76 -1.14
CA ARG A 62 4.21 3.59 -1.00
C ARG A 62 3.63 2.74 -2.15
N GLU A 63 3.95 3.08 -3.39
CA GLU A 63 3.45 2.36 -4.57
C GLU A 63 3.90 0.90 -4.59
N ARG A 64 5.16 0.61 -4.22
CA ARG A 64 5.64 -0.79 -4.11
C ARG A 64 4.90 -1.57 -3.04
N VAL A 65 4.62 -0.93 -1.91
CA VAL A 65 3.86 -1.54 -0.82
C VAL A 65 2.42 -1.78 -1.26
N LEU A 66 1.77 -0.85 -1.96
CA LEU A 66 0.40 -1.00 -2.49
C LEU A 66 0.30 -2.00 -3.65
N ALA A 67 1.33 -2.11 -4.47
CA ALA A 67 1.41 -3.07 -5.57
C ALA A 67 1.42 -4.51 -5.03
N ARG A 68 1.99 -4.73 -3.83
CA ARG A 68 1.74 -5.95 -3.07
C ARG A 68 0.42 -5.83 -2.32
N LYS A 69 -0.51 -6.75 -2.57
CA LYS A 69 -1.79 -6.80 -1.84
C LYS A 69 -1.83 -7.87 -0.76
N ASN A 70 -0.91 -8.84 -0.80
CA ASN A 70 -0.79 -9.90 0.19
C ASN A 70 0.23 -9.50 1.26
N HIS A 71 -0.23 -8.77 2.27
CA HIS A 71 0.58 -8.45 3.46
C HIS A 71 0.06 -9.26 4.63
N GLU A 72 0.94 -10.06 5.22
CA GLU A 72 0.61 -10.94 6.32
C GLU A 72 1.62 -10.75 7.44
N ILE A 73 1.12 -10.52 8.65
CA ILE A 73 1.94 -10.39 9.84
C ILE A 73 1.52 -11.41 10.90
N ILE A 74 2.50 -11.91 11.65
CA ILE A 74 2.25 -12.83 12.75
C ILE A 74 2.17 -12.01 14.03
N LEU A 75 0.98 -11.97 14.62
CA LEU A 75 0.70 -11.33 15.89
C LEU A 75 0.13 -12.34 16.87
N ASP A 76 0.76 -12.47 18.03
CA ASP A 76 0.37 -13.44 19.07
C ASP A 76 0.21 -14.89 18.55
N SER A 77 1.14 -15.30 17.68
CA SER A 77 1.11 -16.60 16.98
C SER A 77 -0.05 -16.80 16.00
N LYS A 78 -0.83 -15.76 15.71
CA LYS A 78 -1.87 -15.74 14.69
C LYS A 78 -1.41 -14.94 13.47
N THR A 79 -1.64 -15.47 12.28
CA THR A 79 -1.42 -14.74 11.04
C THR A 79 -2.60 -13.81 10.79
N ILE A 80 -2.32 -12.52 10.63
CA ILE A 80 -3.31 -11.49 10.35
C ILE A 80 -3.02 -10.93 8.96
N GLN A 81 -4.03 -10.93 8.10
CA GLN A 81 -3.97 -10.27 6.80
C GLN A 81 -4.16 -8.77 6.97
N LEU A 82 -3.25 -8.02 6.37
CA LEU A 82 -3.28 -6.57 6.32
C LEU A 82 -3.77 -6.14 4.94
N ARG A 83 -4.82 -5.32 4.94
CA ARG A 83 -5.39 -4.74 3.73
C ARG A 83 -4.97 -3.28 3.65
N LEU A 84 -4.19 -2.92 2.63
CA LEU A 84 -3.76 -1.55 2.40
C LEU A 84 -4.71 -0.84 1.43
N SER A 85 -5.08 0.38 1.80
CA SER A 85 -5.91 1.30 1.02
C SER A 85 -5.20 2.65 0.99
N SER A 86 -5.01 3.23 -0.20
CA SER A 86 -4.53 4.61 -0.33
C SER A 86 -5.71 5.52 -0.69
N ASP A 87 -5.96 6.54 0.11
CA ASP A 87 -6.96 7.60 -0.15
C ASP A 87 -6.50 8.59 -1.25
N THR A 88 -5.51 8.21 -2.05
CA THR A 88 -5.38 8.79 -3.38
C THR A 88 -6.66 8.47 -4.12
N VAL A 89 -7.49 9.50 -4.33
CA VAL A 89 -8.35 9.60 -5.51
C VAL A 89 -7.67 8.84 -6.61
N SER A 90 -8.22 7.67 -6.92
CA SER A 90 -7.79 6.94 -8.10
C SER A 90 -7.89 7.98 -9.21
N PRO A 91 -6.87 8.20 -10.08
CA PRO A 91 -7.23 8.68 -11.39
C PRO A 91 -8.24 7.65 -11.86
N VAL A 92 -9.49 8.08 -11.89
CA VAL A 92 -10.56 7.35 -12.55
C VAL A 92 -9.94 6.84 -13.83
N LEU A 93 -10.15 5.56 -14.06
CA LEU A 93 -9.87 4.91 -15.33
C LEU A 93 -10.48 5.80 -16.43
N ASP A 94 -9.70 6.71 -17.00
CA ASP A 94 -9.95 7.12 -18.36
C ASP A 94 -9.43 5.99 -19.22
N VAL A 95 -10.43 5.26 -19.66
CA VAL A 95 -10.41 4.10 -20.50
C VAL A 95 -9.72 4.46 -21.83
N SER A 96 -8.89 3.54 -22.34
CA SER A 96 -8.67 3.35 -23.78
C SER A 96 -8.00 4.49 -24.59
N CYS A 97 -6.69 4.34 -24.83
CA CYS A 97 -6.25 4.35 -26.22
C CYS A 97 -5.64 2.99 -26.50
N GLY A 98 -6.43 2.16 -27.17
CA GLY A 98 -6.10 0.79 -27.50
C GLY A 98 -4.76 0.70 -28.22
N PHE A 99 -4.03 -0.33 -27.82
CA PHE A 99 -3.38 -1.22 -28.75
C PHE A 99 -4.30 -1.45 -29.98
N PHE A 100 -3.98 -0.82 -31.10
CA PHE A 100 -4.37 -1.32 -32.42
C PHE A 100 -3.11 -1.53 -33.26
N PRO A 101 -3.02 -2.69 -33.94
CA PRO A 101 -1.78 -3.24 -34.46
C PRO A 101 -1.39 -2.59 -35.79
N HIS A 102 -0.10 -2.67 -36.09
CA HIS A 102 0.49 -2.79 -37.42
C HIS A 102 -0.49 -2.62 -38.61
N SER A 103 -0.53 -1.44 -39.20
CA SER A 103 -0.96 -1.27 -40.59
C SER A 103 -0.03 -0.27 -41.26
N GLU A 104 1.11 -0.82 -41.65
CA GLU A 104 1.95 -0.28 -42.70
C GLU A 104 1.11 -0.28 -44.00
N PHE A 105 0.72 0.90 -44.44
CA PHE A 105 0.08 1.11 -45.74
C PHE A 105 1.16 1.00 -46.83
N PRO A 106 1.01 0.16 -47.88
CA PRO A 106 1.76 0.41 -49.10
C PRO A 106 1.22 1.68 -49.76
N VAL A 107 2.13 2.61 -49.99
CA VAL A 107 1.94 3.77 -50.87
C VAL A 107 1.54 3.28 -52.26
N CYS A 108 0.36 3.68 -52.73
CA CYS A 108 0.02 3.64 -54.15
C CYS A 108 0.24 5.05 -54.71
N CYS A 109 1.35 5.24 -55.42
CA CYS A 109 1.53 6.27 -56.44
C CYS A 109 1.59 5.60 -57.80
#